data_AF-A0A1H6ZD28-F1
#
_entry.id   AF-A0A1H6ZD28-F1
#
_cell.length_a   1.000
_cell.length_b   1.000
_cell.length_c   1.000
_cell.angle_alpha   90.00
_cell.angle_beta   90.00
_cell.angle_gamma   90.00
#
_symmetry.space_group_name_H-M   'P 1'
#
loop_
_entity.id
_entity.type
_entity.pdbx_description
1 polymer ?
#
loop_
_entity_poly.entity_id
_entity_poly.type
_entity_poly.pdbx_seq_one_letter_code
_entity_poly.pdbx_strand_id
1 'polypeptide(L)'
;MSNSPKYDHQDAMIVGLVRTVQALTAVLYRTSKERDKLENQLNKYLAPESSSFTPEQFAAYKIPLEAALQIIGEIKAVQENQ
;
A
#
# COMPACT_ATOMS: atom_id res chain seq x y z
N MET A 1 7.09 -21.29 27.77
CA MET A 1 6.48 -19.95 27.70
C MET A 1 6.43 -19.55 26.23
N SER A 2 5.24 -19.45 25.65
CA SER A 2 5.08 -19.04 24.25
C SER A 2 5.22 -17.52 24.18
N ASN A 3 6.34 -17.03 23.63
CA ASN A 3 6.50 -15.63 23.26
C ASN A 3 5.67 -15.37 22.00
N SER A 4 4.34 -15.24 22.17
CA SER A 4 3.49 -14.77 21.09
C SER A 4 3.91 -13.33 20.76
N PRO A 5 4.20 -13.00 19.49
CA PRO A 5 4.54 -11.63 19.12
C PRO A 5 3.37 -10.72 19.52
N LYS A 6 3.63 -9.77 20.42
CA LYS A 6 2.67 -8.71 20.75
C LYS A 6 2.73 -7.73 19.60
N TYR A 7 1.77 -7.81 18.69
CA TYR A 7 1.53 -6.74 17.73
C TYR A 7 1.26 -5.45 18.49
N ASP A 8 2.04 -4.41 18.18
CA ASP A 8 1.83 -3.11 18.80
C ASP A 8 0.81 -2.28 18.01
N HIS A 9 0.53 -1.06 18.48
CA HIS A 9 -0.43 -0.17 17.81
C HIS A 9 0.02 0.16 16.37
N GLN A 10 1.32 0.22 16.13
CA GLN A 10 1.89 0.53 14.82
C GLN A 10 1.65 -0.62 13.84
N ASP A 11 1.82 -1.87 14.27
CA ASP A 11 1.49 -3.05 13.47
C ASP A 11 0.00 -3.09 13.06
N ALA A 12 -0.90 -2.80 14.00
CA ALA A 12 -2.34 -2.76 13.71
C ALA A 12 -2.71 -1.65 12.71
N MET A 13 -2.09 -0.47 12.84
CA MET A 13 -2.26 0.65 11.91
C MET A 13 -1.73 0.32 10.51
N ILE A 14 -0.56 -0.32 10.42
CA ILE A 14 0.05 -0.74 9.16
C ILE A 14 -0.86 -1.75 8.46
N VAL A 15 -1.31 -2.79 9.17
CA VAL A 15 -2.23 -3.80 8.60
C VAL A 15 -3.56 -3.17 8.16
N GLY A 16 -4.10 -2.23 8.93
CA GLY A 16 -5.30 -1.48 8.57
C GLY A 16 -5.12 -0.66 7.28
N LEU A 17 -3.98 -0.01 7.13
CA LEU A 17 -3.64 0.76 5.94
C LEU A 17 -3.51 -0.15 4.72
N VAL A 18 -2.76 -1.27 4.82
CA VAL A 18 -2.63 -2.26 3.73
C VAL A 18 -4.00 -2.73 3.26
N ARG A 19 -4.85 -3.16 4.19
CA ARG A 19 -6.18 -3.68 3.85
C ARG A 19 -7.07 -2.62 3.22
N THR A 20 -6.97 -1.38 3.68
CA THR A 20 -7.73 -0.25 3.09
C THR A 20 -7.28 0.02 1.67
N VAL A 21 -5.97 0.05 1.40
CA VAL A 21 -5.46 0.26 0.05
C VAL A 21 -5.78 -0.93 -0.85
N GLN A 22 -5.67 -2.18 -0.37
CA GLN A 22 -6.11 -3.37 -1.10
C GLN A 22 -7.60 -3.30 -1.47
N ALA A 23 -8.46 -2.88 -0.54
CA ALA A 23 -9.88 -2.72 -0.78
C ALA A 23 -10.16 -1.62 -1.82
N LEU A 24 -9.47 -0.48 -1.73
CA LEU A 24 -9.57 0.58 -2.74
C LEU A 24 -9.11 0.08 -4.10
N THR A 25 -7.95 -0.59 -4.19
CA THR A 25 -7.45 -1.18 -5.44
C THR A 25 -8.44 -2.19 -6.05
N ALA A 26 -9.06 -3.04 -5.22
CA ALA A 26 -10.09 -3.98 -5.67
C ALA A 26 -11.34 -3.26 -6.20
N VAL A 27 -11.74 -2.13 -5.61
CA VAL A 27 -12.84 -1.29 -6.12
C VAL A 27 -12.46 -0.64 -7.47
N LEU A 28 -11.19 -0.27 -7.66
CA LEU A 28 -10.68 0.33 -8.90
C LEU A 28 -10.52 -0.65 -10.07
N TYR A 29 -10.79 -1.95 -9.87
CA TYR A 29 -10.71 -2.99 -10.91
C TYR A 29 -11.60 -2.71 -12.14
N ARG A 30 -12.59 -1.81 -12.02
CA ARG A 30 -13.52 -1.45 -13.10
C ARG A 30 -12.95 -0.46 -14.13
N THR A 31 -11.94 0.34 -13.81
CA THR A 31 -11.41 1.36 -14.72
C THR A 31 -9.89 1.50 -14.62
N SER A 32 -9.19 1.22 -15.73
CA SER A 32 -7.73 1.35 -15.82
C SER A 32 -7.23 2.73 -15.38
N LYS A 33 -7.93 3.79 -15.80
CA LYS A 33 -7.61 5.19 -15.48
C LYS A 33 -7.59 5.48 -13.98
N GLU A 34 -8.50 4.91 -13.19
CA GLU A 34 -8.53 5.19 -11.75
C GLU A 34 -7.45 4.40 -11.01
N ARG A 35 -7.14 3.18 -11.46
CA ARG A 35 -5.99 2.42 -10.96
C ARG A 35 -4.67 3.13 -11.23
N ASP A 36 -4.47 3.68 -12.42
CA ASP A 36 -3.26 4.44 -12.76
C ASP A 36 -3.13 5.71 -11.90
N LYS A 37 -4.25 6.38 -11.57
CA LYS A 37 -4.24 7.51 -10.62
C LYS A 37 -3.80 7.08 -9.23
N LEU A 38 -4.30 5.94 -8.74
CA LEU A 38 -3.91 5.41 -7.43
C LEU A 38 -2.43 5.03 -7.42
N GLU A 39 -1.95 4.31 -8.43
CA GLU A 39 -0.54 3.94 -8.59
C GLU A 39 0.37 5.18 -8.54
N ASN A 40 0.04 6.21 -9.33
CA ASN A 40 0.77 7.47 -9.33
C ASN A 40 0.76 8.17 -7.97
N GLN A 41 -0.36 8.12 -7.24
CA GLN A 41 -0.47 8.74 -5.92
C GLN A 41 0.35 7.99 -4.87
N LEU A 42 0.33 6.65 -4.88
CA LEU A 42 1.13 5.83 -3.97
C LEU A 42 2.63 6.02 -4.24
N ASN A 43 3.05 6.08 -5.50
CA ASN A 43 4.44 6.38 -5.88
C ASN A 43 4.89 7.77 -5.41
N LYS A 44 3.99 8.77 -5.42
CA LYS A 44 4.29 10.09 -4.84
C LYS A 44 4.53 10.00 -3.34
N TYR A 45 3.73 9.23 -2.59
CA TYR A 45 3.93 9.06 -1.14
C TYR A 45 5.20 8.29 -0.78
N LEU A 46 5.73 7.50 -1.72
CA LEU A 46 7.05 6.87 -1.60
C LEU A 46 8.21 7.79 -1.97
N ALA A 47 7.97 8.98 -2.53
CA ALA A 47 9.04 9.91 -2.82
C ALA A 47 9.58 10.49 -1.48
N PRO A 48 10.88 10.39 -1.18
CA PRO A 48 11.45 10.89 0.07
C PRO A 48 11.15 12.38 0.31
N GLU A 49 11.00 13.13 -0.78
CA GLU A 49 10.79 14.57 -0.80
C GLU A 49 9.32 14.98 -0.61
N SER A 50 8.38 14.02 -0.68
CA SER A 50 6.94 14.30 -0.50
C SER A 50 6.50 14.36 0.96
N SER A 51 7.43 14.14 1.89
CA SER A 51 7.12 13.70 3.24
C SER A 51 7.73 14.67 4.26
N SER A 52 6.88 15.33 5.05
CA SER A 52 7.28 16.00 6.29
C SER A 52 7.56 15.01 7.43
N PHE A 53 7.55 13.70 7.14
CA PHE A 53 7.72 12.64 8.12
C PHE A 53 9.19 12.42 8.44
N THR A 54 9.46 12.00 9.68
CA THR A 54 10.79 11.54 10.06
C THR A 54 11.15 10.26 9.29
N PRO A 55 12.44 9.89 9.17
CA PRO A 55 12.84 8.64 8.52
C PRO A 55 12.17 7.39 9.11
N GLU A 56 11.93 7.39 10.42
CA GLU A 56 11.26 6.30 11.15
C GLU A 56 9.77 6.20 10.81
N GLN A 57 9.10 7.35 10.75
CA GLN A 57 7.72 7.42 10.27
C GLN A 57 7.63 7.00 8.80
N PHE A 58 8.58 7.45 7.96
CA PHE A 58 8.68 7.05 6.56
C PHE A 58 8.81 5.54 6.40
N ALA A 59 9.70 4.91 7.16
CA ALA A 59 9.88 3.46 7.16
C ALA A 59 8.59 2.72 7.56
N ALA A 60 7.83 3.25 8.51
CA ALA A 60 6.59 2.64 8.99
C ALA A 60 5.49 2.55 7.92
N TYR A 61 5.34 3.57 7.06
CA TYR A 61 4.32 3.55 6.00
C TYR A 61 4.87 3.15 4.62
N LYS A 62 6.20 3.03 4.44
CA LYS A 62 6.80 2.56 3.19
C LYS A 62 6.35 1.14 2.82
N ILE A 63 6.52 0.19 3.75
CA ILE A 63 6.17 -1.23 3.56
C ILE A 63 4.71 -1.41 3.08
N PRO A 64 3.70 -0.80 3.73
CA PRO A 64 2.31 -0.96 3.29
C PRO A 64 2.02 -0.34 1.91
N LEU A 65 2.71 0.75 1.54
CA LEU A 65 2.58 1.35 0.20
C LEU A 65 3.20 0.45 -0.89
N GLU A 66 4.35 -0.16 -0.63
CA GLU A 66 5.00 -1.10 -1.55
C GLU A 66 4.13 -2.36 -1.77
N ALA A 67 3.55 -2.91 -0.69
CA ALA A 67 2.63 -4.04 -0.79
C ALA A 67 1.37 -3.71 -1.62
N ALA A 68 0.85 -2.49 -1.49
CA ALA A 68 -0.26 -2.03 -2.30
C ALA A 68 0.10 -1.91 -3.80
N LEU A 69 1.27 -1.36 -4.11
CA LEU A 69 1.77 -1.25 -5.48
C LEU A 69 1.97 -2.63 -6.12
N GLN A 70 2.48 -3.60 -5.36
CA GLN A 70 2.61 -4.98 -5.84
C GLN A 70 1.24 -5.55 -6.29
N ILE A 71 0.20 -5.39 -5.48
CA ILE A 71 -1.14 -5.90 -5.79
C ILE A 71 -1.76 -5.17 -6.99
N ILE A 72 -1.52 -3.86 -7.12
CA ILE A 72 -1.90 -3.10 -8.33
C ILE A 72 -1.22 -3.72 -9.56
N GLY A 73 0.07 -4.04 -9.47
CA GLY A 73 0.82 -4.70 -10.55
C GLY A 73 0.28 -6.09 -10.91
N GLU A 74 0.01 -6.94 -9.91
CA GLU A 74 -0.61 -8.26 -10.10
C GLU A 74 -1.98 -8.16 -10.81
N ILE A 75 -2.80 -7.18 -10.41
CA ILE A 75 -4.09 -6.91 -11.03
C ILE A 75 -3.96 -6.45 -12.49
N LYS A 76 -2.99 -5.58 -12.80
CA LYS A 76 -2.72 -5.13 -14.17
C LYS A 76 -2.31 -6.31 -15.06
N ALA A 77 -1.40 -7.15 -14.57
CA ALA A 77 -0.95 -8.35 -15.27
C ALA A 77 -2.09 -9.34 -15.58
N VAL A 78 -3.06 -9.49 -14.68
CA VAL A 78 -4.24 -10.34 -14.93
C VAL A 78 -5.14 -9.76 -16.03
N GLN A 79 -5.32 -8.44 -16.09
CA GLN A 79 -6.20 -7.80 -17.07
C GLN A 79 -5.57 -7.67 -18.47
N GLU A 80 -4.25 -7.59 -18.60
CA GLU A 80 -3.56 -7.57 -19.90
C GLU A 80 -3.59 -8.94 -20.61
N ASN A 81 -3.89 -10.01 -19.87
CA ASN A 81 -4.00 -11.38 -20.37
C ASN A 81 -5.46 -11.83 -20.61
N GLN A 82 -6.43 -10.91 -20.58
CA GLN A 82 -7.85 -11.12 -20.90
C GLN A 82 -8.22 -10.44 -22.21
#